data_AF-A0A286RA30-F1
#
_entry.id   AF-A0A286RA30-F1
#
_cell.length_a   1.000
_cell.length_b   1.000
_cell.length_c   1.000
_cell.angle_alpha   90.00
_cell.angle_beta   90.00
_cell.angle_gamma   90.00
#
_symmetry.space_group_name_H-M   'P 1'
#
loop_
_entity.id
_entity.type
_entity.pdbx_description
1 polymer ?
#
loop_
_entity_poly.entity_id
_entity_poly.type
_entity_poly.pdbx_seq_one_letter_code
_entity_poly.pdbx_strand_id
1 'polypeptide(L)'
;MTTFRSLREDLYGYVDQLREALADPALNEFQTGTPSPEAKQAAANVAVALGYCRVFGLDAGEDDGTLPALEAIAAIEALEDRVAELAEAVETLPQRWDDAPVGEEDALCADLLEQRMDLWVAMAALGEAACEAFIDADPLWETLHDKLQGLAEKIEVVDRQMQQREILELLSTLVGTELLNNWRQLLVEPYRSFAPYWLDGTLEEIDEELQKRFEQKSAWLSRLPPRRAGAAAAREQAARRTAEIILATRVLSVAAETSNLVEPLAMLSWRSPDRQYYAATLWPSCHKRGQELKLRVFRTQDNQPATELAGAAVEFAGVQSQLTPNAEMPYKVDDVYEFVKAHSPGTVPLQINGIPWEEEEPDTR
;
A
#
# COMPACT_ATOMS: atom_id res chain seq x y z
N MET A 1 11.27 34.05 3.56
CA MET A 1 11.16 32.92 2.62
C MET A 1 9.75 32.42 2.72
N THR A 2 8.88 32.82 1.79
CA THR A 2 7.49 32.37 1.72
C THR A 2 7.52 31.04 0.98
N THR A 3 7.37 29.94 1.71
CA THR A 3 7.27 28.60 1.15
C THR A 3 6.05 28.58 0.24
N PHE A 4 6.25 28.42 -1.06
CA PHE A 4 5.18 28.23 -2.03
C PHE A 4 4.54 26.86 -1.73
N ARG A 5 3.48 26.87 -0.92
CA ARG A 5 2.59 25.73 -0.68
C ARG A 5 1.80 25.52 -1.97
N SER A 6 2.36 24.73 -2.89
CA SER A 6 1.68 24.34 -4.12
C SER A 6 0.59 23.33 -3.73
N LEU A 7 -0.57 23.85 -3.34
CA LEU A 7 -1.75 23.03 -3.07
C LEU A 7 -2.14 22.32 -4.36
N ARG A 8 -1.94 21.01 -4.40
CA ARG A 8 -2.60 20.17 -5.39
C ARG A 8 -4.10 20.32 -5.15
N GLU A 9 -4.86 20.66 -6.18
CA GLU A 9 -6.31 20.82 -6.03
C GLU A 9 -6.93 19.46 -5.64
N ASP A 10 -7.72 19.45 -4.57
CA ASP A 10 -8.47 18.27 -4.14
C ASP A 10 -9.68 18.07 -5.05
N LEU A 11 -9.43 17.56 -6.26
CA LEU A 11 -10.45 17.42 -7.31
C LEU A 11 -11.55 16.41 -6.97
N TYR A 12 -11.28 15.49 -6.06
CA TYR A 12 -12.18 14.39 -5.69
C TYR A 12 -12.73 14.50 -4.25
N GLY A 13 -12.38 15.58 -3.54
CA GLY A 13 -12.87 15.83 -2.18
C GLY A 13 -12.32 14.88 -1.13
N TYR A 14 -11.10 14.33 -1.32
CA TYR A 14 -10.51 13.40 -0.36
C TYR A 14 -10.19 14.06 0.99
N VAL A 15 -9.84 15.34 1.00
CA VAL A 15 -9.64 16.09 2.25
C VAL A 15 -10.98 16.29 2.97
N ASP A 16 -12.06 16.52 2.23
CA ASP A 16 -13.40 16.61 2.81
C ASP A 16 -13.90 15.24 3.31
N GLN A 17 -13.61 14.15 2.60
CA GLN A 17 -13.86 12.78 3.06
C GLN A 17 -13.10 12.46 4.36
N LEU A 18 -11.84 12.91 4.48
CA LEU A 18 -11.07 12.78 5.71
C LEU A 18 -11.73 13.52 6.87
N ARG A 19 -12.18 14.76 6.66
CA ARG A 19 -12.91 15.52 7.68
C ARG A 19 -14.21 14.86 8.09
N GLU A 20 -14.95 14.30 7.14
CA GLU A 20 -16.17 13.55 7.41
C GLU A 20 -15.87 12.30 8.25
N ALA A 21 -14.83 11.54 7.89
CA ALA A 21 -14.40 10.36 8.63
C ALA A 21 -13.95 10.70 10.06
N LEU A 22 -13.16 11.78 10.24
CA LEU A 22 -12.72 12.26 11.55
C LEU A 22 -13.86 12.80 12.42
N ALA A 23 -14.95 13.25 11.79
CA ALA A 23 -16.15 13.74 12.47
C ALA A 23 -17.11 12.62 12.89
N ASP A 24 -16.81 11.35 12.58
CA ASP A 24 -17.68 10.23 12.93
C ASP A 24 -17.79 10.09 14.47
N PRO A 25 -19.01 10.20 15.04
CA PRO A 25 -19.19 10.15 16.48
C PRO A 25 -18.77 8.82 17.12
N ALA A 26 -18.70 7.72 16.36
CA ALA A 26 -18.27 6.41 16.86
C ALA A 26 -16.79 6.41 17.29
N LEU A 27 -15.96 7.32 16.77
CA LEU A 27 -14.57 7.49 17.20
C LEU A 27 -14.45 7.89 18.68
N ASN A 28 -15.49 8.49 19.28
CA ASN A 28 -15.46 8.83 20.71
C ASN A 28 -15.42 7.60 21.63
N GLU A 29 -15.79 6.42 21.13
CA GLU A 29 -15.78 5.19 21.93
C GLU A 29 -14.37 4.79 22.40
N PHE A 30 -13.34 5.10 21.60
CA PHE A 30 -11.94 4.82 21.92
C PHE A 30 -11.45 5.53 23.19
N GLN A 31 -12.14 6.59 23.63
CA GLN A 31 -11.83 7.28 24.90
C GLN A 31 -12.41 6.57 26.13
N THR A 32 -13.38 5.67 25.94
CA THR A 32 -14.24 5.17 27.04
C THR A 32 -14.13 3.67 27.28
N GLY A 33 -13.49 2.91 26.40
CA GLY A 33 -13.27 1.48 26.62
C GLY A 33 -13.09 0.69 25.32
N THR A 34 -13.68 -0.51 25.28
CA THR A 34 -13.61 -1.41 24.13
C THR A 34 -14.48 -0.88 22.98
N PRO A 35 -13.91 -0.61 21.79
CA PRO A 35 -14.65 -0.05 20.67
C PRO A 35 -15.66 -1.04 20.09
N SER A 36 -16.85 -0.54 19.72
CA SER A 36 -17.87 -1.28 18.96
C SER A 36 -17.41 -1.60 17.54
N PRO A 37 -18.06 -2.54 16.82
CA PRO A 37 -17.83 -2.75 15.39
C PRO A 37 -17.97 -1.46 14.56
N GLU A 38 -18.93 -0.61 14.91
CA GLU A 38 -19.15 0.68 14.26
C GLU A 38 -17.95 1.63 14.47
N ALA A 39 -17.41 1.69 15.68
CA ALA A 39 -16.21 2.48 15.96
C ALA A 39 -14.96 1.95 15.22
N LYS A 40 -14.80 0.63 15.10
CA LYS A 40 -13.74 0.03 14.27
C LYS A 40 -13.88 0.41 12.80
N GLN A 41 -15.11 0.39 12.29
CA GLN A 41 -15.39 0.78 10.91
C GLN A 41 -15.12 2.26 10.65
N ALA A 42 -15.45 3.14 11.60
CA ALA A 42 -15.11 4.55 11.55
C ALA A 42 -13.58 4.75 11.49
N ALA A 43 -12.82 4.03 12.34
CA ALA A 43 -11.36 4.08 12.31
C ALA A 43 -10.78 3.59 10.97
N ALA A 44 -11.35 2.53 10.37
CA ALA A 44 -10.96 2.09 9.03
C ALA A 44 -11.24 3.14 7.94
N ASN A 45 -12.35 3.86 8.03
CA ASN A 45 -12.66 4.96 7.09
C ASN A 45 -11.65 6.10 7.22
N VAL A 46 -11.24 6.44 8.45
CA VAL A 46 -10.16 7.43 8.69
C VAL A 46 -8.85 6.95 8.07
N ALA A 47 -8.48 5.68 8.23
CA ALA A 47 -7.26 5.12 7.64
C ALA A 47 -7.27 5.18 6.10
N VAL A 48 -8.39 4.84 5.47
CA VAL A 48 -8.55 4.96 4.01
C VAL A 48 -8.43 6.42 3.54
N ALA A 49 -9.14 7.34 4.20
CA ALA A 49 -9.15 8.76 3.80
C ALA A 49 -7.78 9.44 4.01
N LEU A 50 -7.10 9.16 5.13
CA LEU A 50 -5.71 9.58 5.35
C LEU A 50 -4.80 8.99 4.27
N GLY A 51 -4.97 7.70 3.97
CA GLY A 51 -4.23 6.99 2.94
C GLY A 51 -4.31 7.68 1.58
N TYR A 52 -5.51 8.05 1.14
CA TYR A 52 -5.69 8.79 -0.11
C TYR A 52 -4.98 10.14 -0.08
N CYS A 53 -5.04 10.86 1.05
CA CYS A 53 -4.29 12.11 1.20
C CYS A 53 -2.78 11.88 1.06
N ARG A 54 -2.22 10.80 1.63
CA ARG A 54 -0.79 10.45 1.48
C ARG A 54 -0.42 10.11 0.04
N VAL A 55 -1.12 9.14 -0.52
CA VAL A 55 -0.80 8.55 -1.82
C VAL A 55 -0.96 9.56 -2.96
N PHE A 56 -1.86 10.53 -2.81
CA PHE A 56 -2.06 11.61 -3.78
C PHE A 56 -1.39 12.94 -3.41
N GLY A 57 -0.67 12.98 -2.27
CA GLY A 57 0.06 14.17 -1.80
C GLY A 57 -0.85 15.38 -1.57
N LEU A 58 -2.01 15.14 -0.99
CA LEU A 58 -2.97 16.18 -0.59
C LEU A 58 -2.62 16.70 0.80
N ASP A 59 -2.71 18.01 0.96
CA ASP A 59 -2.42 18.69 2.21
C ASP A 59 -3.70 18.85 3.03
N ALA A 60 -3.85 18.01 4.06
CA ALA A 60 -5.01 18.02 4.94
C ALA A 60 -4.97 19.16 6.00
N GLY A 61 -3.89 19.95 6.07
CA GLY A 61 -3.80 21.08 6.98
C GLY A 61 -3.69 20.66 8.44
N GLU A 62 -4.67 21.07 9.27
CA GLU A 62 -4.71 20.72 10.70
C GLU A 62 -5.25 19.29 10.93
N ASP A 63 -5.98 18.76 9.94
CA ASP A 63 -6.49 17.38 9.94
C ASP A 63 -5.41 16.38 9.50
N ASP A 64 -4.22 16.88 9.16
CA ASP A 64 -3.06 16.08 8.78
C ASP A 64 -2.42 15.45 10.03
N GLY A 65 -2.45 14.13 10.13
CA GLY A 65 -1.91 13.41 11.29
C GLY A 65 -1.79 11.90 11.06
N THR A 66 -1.49 11.17 12.13
CA THR A 66 -1.45 9.71 12.17
C THR A 66 -2.56 9.19 13.08
N LEU A 67 -3.06 7.97 12.82
CA LEU A 67 -4.01 7.34 13.73
C LEU A 67 -3.29 6.95 15.03
N PRO A 68 -3.88 7.22 16.22
CA PRO A 68 -3.44 6.62 17.47
C PRO A 68 -3.38 5.09 17.39
N ALA A 69 -2.44 4.46 18.11
CA ALA A 69 -2.19 3.02 17.99
C ALA A 69 -3.44 2.14 18.22
N LEU A 70 -4.29 2.51 19.19
CA LEU A 70 -5.54 1.80 19.46
C LEU A 70 -6.56 1.90 18.32
N GLU A 71 -6.67 3.08 17.69
CA GLU A 71 -7.54 3.31 16.53
C GLU A 71 -7.00 2.58 15.30
N ALA A 72 -5.68 2.59 15.07
CA ALA A 72 -5.03 1.84 14.00
C ALA A 72 -5.24 0.32 14.13
N ILE A 73 -5.13 -0.23 15.36
CA ILE A 73 -5.44 -1.65 15.64
C ILE A 73 -6.89 -1.97 15.28
N ALA A 74 -7.82 -1.12 15.67
CA ALA A 74 -9.24 -1.30 15.37
C ALA A 74 -9.57 -1.15 13.88
N ALA A 75 -8.91 -0.20 13.20
CA ALA A 75 -9.00 -0.04 11.77
C ALA A 75 -8.55 -1.31 11.03
N ILE A 76 -7.43 -1.91 11.45
CA ILE A 76 -6.95 -3.19 10.89
C ILE A 76 -8.02 -4.27 11.04
N GLU A 77 -8.61 -4.43 12.23
CA GLU A 77 -9.64 -5.44 12.46
C GLU A 77 -10.86 -5.28 11.52
N ALA A 78 -11.31 -4.05 11.25
CA ALA A 78 -12.38 -3.81 10.28
C ALA A 78 -11.92 -4.00 8.82
N LEU A 79 -10.66 -3.69 8.51
CA LEU A 79 -10.10 -3.93 7.17
C LEU A 79 -9.92 -5.43 6.88
N GLU A 80 -9.68 -6.25 7.89
CA GLU A 80 -9.64 -7.72 7.72
C GLU A 80 -10.98 -8.27 7.20
N ASP A 81 -12.10 -7.73 7.68
CA ASP A 81 -13.43 -8.09 7.17
C ASP A 81 -13.59 -7.66 5.69
N ARG A 82 -13.13 -6.45 5.33
CA ARG A 82 -13.12 -5.98 3.93
C ARG A 82 -12.23 -6.84 3.02
N VAL A 83 -11.10 -7.34 3.52
CA VAL A 83 -10.24 -8.26 2.74
C VAL A 83 -10.97 -9.58 2.47
N ALA A 84 -11.74 -10.09 3.43
CA ALA A 84 -12.55 -11.29 3.24
C ALA A 84 -13.69 -11.07 2.22
N GLU A 85 -14.38 -9.93 2.29
CA GLU A 85 -15.39 -9.52 1.30
C GLU A 85 -14.79 -9.39 -0.10
N LEU A 86 -13.60 -8.76 -0.21
CA LEU A 86 -12.88 -8.65 -1.46
C LEU A 86 -12.50 -10.02 -2.02
N ALA A 87 -12.01 -10.94 -1.18
CA ALA A 87 -11.68 -12.30 -1.60
C ALA A 87 -12.90 -13.03 -2.20
N GLU A 88 -14.06 -12.93 -1.57
CA GLU A 88 -15.32 -13.49 -2.09
C GLU A 88 -15.74 -12.80 -3.40
N ALA A 89 -15.55 -11.49 -3.51
CA ALA A 89 -15.84 -10.74 -4.73
C ALA A 89 -14.93 -11.17 -5.89
N VAL A 90 -13.64 -11.43 -5.64
CA VAL A 90 -12.69 -11.96 -6.63
C VAL A 90 -13.10 -13.36 -7.08
N GLU A 91 -13.42 -14.26 -6.14
CA GLU A 91 -13.82 -15.63 -6.43
C GLU A 91 -15.08 -15.70 -7.31
N THR A 92 -16.03 -14.80 -7.05
CA THR A 92 -17.33 -14.78 -7.75
C THR A 92 -17.35 -13.88 -8.99
N LEU A 93 -16.28 -13.12 -9.26
CA LEU A 93 -16.23 -12.15 -10.36
C LEU A 93 -16.54 -12.78 -11.73
N PRO A 94 -15.95 -13.92 -12.16
CA PRO A 94 -16.21 -14.46 -13.49
C PRO A 94 -17.69 -14.78 -13.73
N GLN A 95 -18.35 -15.40 -12.74
CA GLN A 95 -19.78 -15.72 -12.84
C GLN A 95 -20.64 -14.45 -12.84
N ARG A 96 -20.33 -13.49 -11.95
CA ARG A 96 -21.05 -12.21 -11.90
C ARG A 96 -20.90 -11.42 -13.20
N TRP A 97 -19.73 -11.47 -13.81
CA TRP A 97 -19.42 -10.84 -15.08
C TRP A 97 -20.25 -11.47 -16.22
N ASP A 98 -20.30 -12.81 -16.31
CA ASP A 98 -21.11 -13.51 -17.32
C ASP A 98 -22.62 -13.26 -17.17
N ASP A 99 -23.09 -13.09 -15.93
CA ASP A 99 -24.50 -12.83 -15.62
C ASP A 99 -24.89 -11.34 -15.69
N ALA A 100 -23.91 -10.44 -15.81
CA ALA A 100 -24.14 -9.01 -15.78
C ALA A 100 -24.91 -8.51 -17.02
N PRO A 101 -25.75 -7.47 -16.87
CA PRO A 101 -26.30 -6.75 -18.01
C PRO A 101 -25.20 -6.15 -18.88
N VAL A 102 -25.42 -6.13 -20.19
CA VAL A 102 -24.48 -5.52 -21.14
C VAL A 102 -24.24 -4.04 -20.80
N GLY A 103 -22.97 -3.70 -20.59
CA GLY A 103 -22.48 -2.38 -20.19
C GLY A 103 -22.28 -2.20 -18.68
N GLU A 104 -22.64 -3.17 -17.85
CA GLU A 104 -22.41 -3.14 -16.39
C GLU A 104 -21.19 -3.98 -15.98
N GLU A 105 -20.58 -4.69 -16.92
CA GLU A 105 -19.45 -5.57 -16.63
C GLU A 105 -18.26 -4.75 -16.09
N ASP A 106 -17.87 -3.69 -16.80
CA ASP A 106 -16.76 -2.80 -16.41
C ASP A 106 -16.97 -2.22 -14.99
N ALA A 107 -18.21 -1.97 -14.57
CA ALA A 107 -18.51 -1.48 -13.23
C ALA A 107 -18.14 -2.51 -12.15
N LEU A 108 -18.37 -3.80 -12.39
CA LEU A 108 -17.96 -4.87 -11.45
C LEU A 108 -16.44 -4.91 -11.28
N CYS A 109 -15.69 -4.75 -12.37
CA CYS A 109 -14.23 -4.68 -12.31
C CYS A 109 -13.74 -3.39 -11.63
N ALA A 110 -14.39 -2.26 -11.89
CA ALA A 110 -14.05 -0.99 -11.25
C ALA A 110 -14.27 -1.05 -9.74
N ASP A 111 -15.44 -1.52 -9.28
CA ASP A 111 -15.76 -1.70 -7.86
C ASP A 111 -14.73 -2.60 -7.15
N LEU A 112 -14.24 -3.64 -7.84
CA LEU A 112 -13.24 -4.55 -7.31
C LEU A 112 -11.88 -3.85 -7.14
N LEU A 113 -11.44 -3.08 -8.15
CA LEU A 113 -10.18 -2.32 -8.05
C LEU A 113 -10.28 -1.15 -7.07
N GLU A 114 -11.45 -0.53 -6.91
CA GLU A 114 -11.68 0.52 -5.91
C GLU A 114 -11.51 -0.02 -4.49
N GLN A 115 -12.13 -1.15 -4.16
CA GLN A 115 -11.93 -1.81 -2.87
C GLN A 115 -10.47 -2.19 -2.63
N ARG A 116 -9.78 -2.66 -3.67
CA ARG A 116 -8.36 -2.98 -3.58
C ARG A 116 -7.49 -1.72 -3.38
N MET A 117 -7.84 -0.62 -4.04
CA MET A 117 -7.21 0.69 -3.87
C MET A 117 -7.38 1.19 -2.43
N ASP A 118 -8.58 1.10 -1.86
CA ASP A 118 -8.87 1.46 -0.47
C ASP A 118 -7.96 0.72 0.52
N LEU A 119 -7.79 -0.59 0.34
CA LEU A 119 -6.89 -1.39 1.18
C LEU A 119 -5.43 -0.94 1.03
N TRP A 120 -4.98 -0.65 -0.19
CA TRP A 120 -3.60 -0.19 -0.42
C TRP A 120 -3.32 1.16 0.23
N VAL A 121 -4.23 2.12 0.07
CA VAL A 121 -4.05 3.45 0.68
C VAL A 121 -4.16 3.39 2.20
N ALA A 122 -5.06 2.57 2.75
CA ALA A 122 -5.16 2.36 4.19
C ALA A 122 -3.85 1.79 4.78
N MET A 123 -3.21 0.84 4.09
CA MET A 123 -1.91 0.30 4.49
C MET A 123 -0.82 1.38 4.59
N ALA A 124 -0.85 2.39 3.71
CA ALA A 124 0.08 3.52 3.80
C ALA A 124 -0.11 4.32 5.09
N ALA A 125 -1.36 4.69 5.43
CA ALA A 125 -1.66 5.43 6.66
C ALA A 125 -1.38 4.60 7.93
N LEU A 126 -1.68 3.31 7.91
CA LEU A 126 -1.41 2.40 9.04
C LEU A 126 0.08 2.16 9.24
N GLY A 127 0.87 2.12 8.17
CA GLY A 127 2.34 2.07 8.25
C GLY A 127 2.91 3.30 8.95
N GLU A 128 2.39 4.49 8.66
CA GLU A 128 2.77 5.72 9.37
C GLU A 128 2.38 5.68 10.85
N ALA A 129 1.16 5.21 11.16
CA ALA A 129 0.71 5.04 12.55
C ALA A 129 1.62 4.07 13.33
N ALA A 130 2.03 2.96 12.72
CA ALA A 130 2.96 2.02 13.32
C ALA A 130 4.35 2.63 13.54
N CYS A 131 4.86 3.43 12.59
CA CYS A 131 6.12 4.15 12.74
C CYS A 131 6.05 5.17 13.90
N GLU A 132 4.98 5.94 14.00
CA GLU A 132 4.79 6.93 15.07
C GLU A 132 4.71 6.24 16.44
N ALA A 133 3.90 5.18 16.56
CA ALA A 133 3.80 4.37 17.77
C ALA A 133 5.17 3.80 18.21
N PHE A 134 5.99 3.37 17.26
CA PHE A 134 7.35 2.92 17.53
C PHE A 134 8.25 4.07 18.01
N ILE A 135 8.21 5.23 17.33
CA ILE A 135 9.03 6.40 17.67
C ILE A 135 8.74 6.85 19.11
N ASP A 136 7.46 6.93 19.47
CA ASP A 136 6.94 7.36 20.77
C ASP A 136 7.05 6.30 21.87
N ALA A 137 7.49 5.08 21.52
CA ALA A 137 7.53 3.94 22.42
C ALA A 137 6.15 3.63 23.04
N ASP A 138 5.10 3.70 22.22
CA ASP A 138 3.74 3.32 22.61
C ASP A 138 3.73 1.83 23.02
N PRO A 139 3.14 1.46 24.17
CA PRO A 139 3.08 0.07 24.62
C PRO A 139 2.31 -0.87 23.68
N LEU A 140 1.49 -0.35 22.77
CA LEU A 140 0.72 -1.11 21.79
C LEU A 140 1.45 -1.29 20.45
N TRP A 141 2.65 -0.74 20.27
CA TRP A 141 3.33 -0.73 18.96
C TRP A 141 3.46 -2.14 18.37
N GLU A 142 3.81 -3.15 19.16
CA GLU A 142 3.96 -4.51 18.65
C GLU A 142 2.65 -5.15 18.26
N THR A 143 1.61 -4.95 19.07
CA THR A 143 0.27 -5.45 18.72
C THR A 143 -0.20 -4.83 17.41
N LEU A 144 0.08 -3.54 17.20
CA LEU A 144 -0.19 -2.86 15.94
C LEU A 144 0.67 -3.44 14.79
N HIS A 145 1.96 -3.66 15.02
CA HIS A 145 2.86 -4.20 14.01
C HIS A 145 2.48 -5.62 13.58
N ASP A 146 2.26 -6.53 14.53
CA ASP A 146 1.85 -7.91 14.28
C ASP A 146 0.53 -7.96 13.49
N LYS A 147 -0.43 -7.11 13.86
CA LYS A 147 -1.72 -7.00 13.15
C LYS A 147 -1.54 -6.44 11.74
N LEU A 148 -0.67 -5.45 11.57
CA LEU A 148 -0.41 -4.85 10.26
C LEU A 148 0.26 -5.88 9.32
N GLN A 149 1.19 -6.69 9.83
CA GLN A 149 1.75 -7.82 9.09
C GLN A 149 0.68 -8.84 8.71
N GLY A 150 -0.14 -9.28 9.67
CA GLY A 150 -1.24 -10.21 9.39
C GLY A 150 -2.25 -9.69 8.37
N LEU A 151 -2.52 -8.37 8.35
CA LEU A 151 -3.35 -7.75 7.32
C LEU A 151 -2.66 -7.78 5.94
N ALA A 152 -1.36 -7.47 5.88
CA ALA A 152 -0.57 -7.51 4.64
C ALA A 152 -0.56 -8.91 4.02
N GLU A 153 -0.33 -9.96 4.82
CA GLU A 153 -0.37 -11.36 4.38
C GLU A 153 -1.73 -11.72 3.76
N LYS A 154 -2.84 -11.31 4.40
CA LYS A 154 -4.19 -11.55 3.89
C LYS A 154 -4.43 -10.81 2.57
N ILE A 155 -3.98 -9.56 2.45
CA ILE A 155 -4.05 -8.80 1.19
C ILE A 155 -3.26 -9.52 0.09
N GLU A 156 -2.06 -10.05 0.40
CA GLU A 156 -1.24 -10.77 -0.57
C GLU A 156 -1.93 -12.04 -1.08
N VAL A 157 -2.64 -12.78 -0.22
CA VAL A 157 -3.46 -13.93 -0.63
C VAL A 157 -4.49 -13.51 -1.68
N VAL A 158 -5.20 -12.41 -1.46
CA VAL A 158 -6.20 -11.87 -2.41
C VAL A 158 -5.53 -11.38 -3.68
N ASP A 159 -4.39 -10.69 -3.59
CA ASP A 159 -3.63 -10.25 -4.77
C ASP A 159 -3.20 -11.43 -5.64
N ARG A 160 -2.78 -12.56 -5.05
CA ARG A 160 -2.48 -13.78 -5.81
C ARG A 160 -3.71 -14.34 -6.54
N GLN A 161 -4.91 -14.18 -5.97
CA GLN A 161 -6.16 -14.54 -6.65
C GLN A 161 -6.49 -13.57 -7.78
N MET A 162 -6.37 -12.26 -7.54
CA MET A 162 -6.62 -11.23 -8.55
C MET A 162 -5.63 -11.28 -9.72
N GLN A 163 -4.41 -11.76 -9.49
CA GLN A 163 -3.38 -11.97 -10.51
C GLN A 163 -3.55 -13.30 -11.29
N GLN A 164 -4.58 -14.10 -10.98
CA GLN A 164 -4.91 -15.23 -11.83
C GLN A 164 -5.27 -14.74 -13.24
N ARG A 165 -4.84 -15.50 -14.25
CA ARG A 165 -4.94 -15.07 -15.65
C ARG A 165 -6.37 -14.69 -16.05
N GLU A 166 -7.36 -15.47 -15.64
CA GLU A 166 -8.77 -15.20 -15.92
C GLU A 166 -9.23 -13.86 -15.32
N ILE A 167 -8.89 -13.58 -14.07
CA ILE A 167 -9.23 -12.32 -13.40
C ILE A 167 -8.52 -11.14 -14.05
N LEU A 168 -7.22 -11.26 -14.39
CA LEU A 168 -6.49 -10.21 -15.10
C LEU A 168 -7.10 -9.89 -16.47
N GLU A 169 -7.58 -10.91 -17.21
CA GLU A 169 -8.27 -10.70 -18.49
C GLU A 169 -9.61 -9.96 -18.32
N LEU A 170 -10.32 -10.17 -17.21
CA LEU A 170 -11.53 -9.41 -16.88
C LEU A 170 -11.18 -7.97 -16.46
N LEU A 171 -10.18 -7.80 -15.58
CA LEU A 171 -9.73 -6.49 -15.11
C LEU A 171 -9.14 -5.64 -16.23
N SER A 172 -8.51 -6.24 -17.24
CA SER A 172 -7.91 -5.51 -18.36
C SER A 172 -8.93 -4.78 -19.24
N THR A 173 -10.22 -5.10 -19.11
CA THR A 173 -11.30 -4.34 -19.77
C THR A 173 -11.32 -2.86 -19.35
N LEU A 174 -10.82 -2.57 -18.14
CA LEU A 174 -10.70 -1.22 -17.62
C LEU A 174 -9.62 -0.37 -18.30
N VAL A 175 -8.72 -0.98 -19.08
CA VAL A 175 -7.66 -0.24 -19.82
C VAL A 175 -8.25 0.76 -20.81
N GLY A 176 -9.43 0.47 -21.36
CA GLY A 176 -10.16 1.40 -22.24
C GLY A 176 -10.81 2.58 -21.53
N THR A 177 -10.74 2.63 -20.20
CA THR A 177 -11.34 3.66 -19.34
C THR A 177 -10.29 4.66 -18.85
N GLU A 178 -10.74 5.80 -18.31
CA GLU A 178 -9.84 6.78 -17.69
C GLU A 178 -9.47 6.46 -16.23
N LEU A 179 -10.05 5.41 -15.63
CA LEU A 179 -9.90 5.12 -14.19
C LEU A 179 -8.42 4.95 -13.79
N LEU A 180 -7.71 4.01 -14.44
CA LEU A 180 -6.31 3.70 -14.14
C LEU A 180 -5.40 4.88 -14.43
N ASN A 181 -5.65 5.59 -15.54
CA ASN A 181 -4.89 6.77 -15.94
C ASN A 181 -5.05 7.91 -14.91
N ASN A 182 -6.27 8.17 -14.46
CA ASN A 182 -6.55 9.16 -13.42
C ASN A 182 -5.80 8.82 -12.12
N TRP A 183 -5.88 7.57 -11.65
CA TRP A 183 -5.15 7.16 -10.46
C TRP A 183 -3.64 7.33 -10.60
N ARG A 184 -3.03 6.88 -11.70
CA ARG A 184 -1.58 7.07 -11.95
C ARG A 184 -1.16 8.54 -11.95
N GLN A 185 -1.97 9.41 -12.54
CA GLN A 185 -1.69 10.86 -12.56
C GLN A 185 -1.76 11.47 -11.17
N LEU A 186 -2.64 10.96 -10.31
CA LEU A 186 -2.78 11.41 -8.93
C LEU A 186 -1.67 10.88 -8.01
N LEU A 187 -1.05 9.73 -8.28
CA LEU A 187 0.04 9.22 -7.43
C LEU A 187 1.20 10.23 -7.29
N VAL A 188 1.69 10.43 -6.06
CA VAL A 188 2.96 11.12 -5.77
C VAL A 188 4.09 10.14 -5.50
N GLU A 189 5.32 10.64 -5.49
CA GLU A 189 6.46 9.84 -5.02
C GLU A 189 6.35 9.58 -3.50
N PRO A 190 6.81 8.42 -3.03
CA PRO A 190 7.37 7.32 -3.82
C PRO A 190 6.32 6.32 -4.32
N TYR A 191 5.04 6.50 -3.98
CA TYR A 191 3.95 5.58 -4.38
C TYR A 191 3.84 5.41 -5.89
N ARG A 192 4.18 6.43 -6.67
CA ARG A 192 4.27 6.33 -8.13
C ARG A 192 5.37 5.38 -8.61
N SER A 193 6.54 5.39 -7.98
CA SER A 193 7.66 4.49 -8.32
C SER A 193 7.39 3.03 -7.96
N PHE A 194 6.57 2.81 -6.93
CA PHE A 194 6.17 1.49 -6.43
C PHE A 194 4.67 1.25 -6.61
N ALA A 195 4.16 1.64 -7.79
CA ALA A 195 2.76 1.46 -8.13
C ALA A 195 2.41 -0.04 -8.12
N PRO A 196 1.22 -0.42 -7.62
CA PRO A 196 0.77 -1.80 -7.64
C PRO A 196 0.56 -2.31 -9.08
N TYR A 197 0.48 -3.63 -9.28
CA TYR A 197 0.41 -4.24 -10.61
C TYR A 197 -0.76 -3.76 -11.48
N TRP A 198 -1.89 -3.35 -10.90
CA TRP A 198 -2.99 -2.77 -11.68
C TRP A 198 -2.73 -1.33 -12.14
N LEU A 199 -1.67 -0.69 -11.65
CA LEU A 199 -1.23 0.67 -11.98
C LEU A 199 0.18 0.72 -12.60
N ASP A 200 0.89 -0.40 -12.77
CA ASP A 200 2.26 -0.40 -13.32
C ASP A 200 2.34 -0.61 -14.84
N GLY A 201 1.22 -0.96 -15.48
CA GLY A 201 1.16 -1.29 -16.91
C GLY A 201 0.77 -2.74 -17.20
N THR A 202 0.70 -3.60 -16.17
CA THR A 202 0.37 -5.03 -16.34
C THR A 202 -0.97 -5.22 -17.06
N LEU A 203 -2.02 -4.48 -16.69
CA LEU A 203 -3.34 -4.64 -17.31
C LEU A 203 -3.33 -4.24 -18.80
N GLU A 204 -2.57 -3.21 -19.17
CA GLU A 204 -2.37 -2.80 -20.56
C GLU A 204 -1.67 -3.89 -21.39
N GLU A 205 -0.66 -4.54 -20.82
CA GLU A 205 0.03 -5.66 -21.49
C GLU A 205 -0.94 -6.83 -21.74
N ILE A 206 -1.81 -7.13 -20.79
CA ILE A 206 -2.84 -8.18 -20.91
C ILE A 206 -3.86 -7.80 -21.99
N ASP A 207 -4.36 -6.57 -22.01
CA ASP A 207 -5.31 -6.07 -23.02
C ASP A 207 -4.71 -6.16 -24.43
N GLU A 208 -3.46 -5.68 -24.60
CA GLU A 208 -2.76 -5.77 -25.88
C GLU A 208 -2.62 -7.22 -26.37
N GLU A 209 -2.32 -8.15 -25.47
CA GLU A 209 -2.21 -9.56 -25.79
C GLU A 209 -3.56 -10.14 -26.25
N LEU A 210 -4.64 -9.82 -25.53
CA LEU A 210 -6.01 -10.23 -25.88
C LEU A 210 -6.42 -9.70 -27.24
N GLN A 211 -6.13 -8.44 -27.52
CA GLN A 211 -6.43 -7.81 -28.80
C GLN A 211 -5.67 -8.49 -29.96
N LYS A 212 -4.37 -8.79 -29.77
CA LYS A 212 -3.57 -9.54 -30.76
C LYS A 212 -4.15 -10.94 -31.00
N ARG A 213 -4.55 -11.68 -29.95
CA ARG A 213 -5.19 -13.00 -30.07
C ARG A 213 -6.51 -12.92 -30.84
N PHE A 214 -7.32 -11.89 -30.56
CA PHE A 214 -8.58 -11.65 -31.25
C PHE A 214 -8.38 -11.36 -32.74
N GLU A 215 -7.44 -10.49 -33.10
CA GLU A 215 -7.11 -10.17 -34.48
C GLU A 215 -6.63 -11.40 -35.28
N GLN A 216 -5.78 -12.23 -34.66
CA GLN A 216 -5.33 -13.49 -35.27
C GLN A 216 -6.49 -14.46 -35.51
N LYS A 217 -7.39 -14.62 -34.53
CA LYS A 217 -8.59 -15.46 -34.65
C LYS A 217 -9.54 -14.93 -35.72
N SER A 218 -9.75 -13.61 -35.77
CA SER A 218 -10.58 -12.93 -36.77
C SER A 218 -10.00 -13.11 -38.19
N ALA A 219 -8.70 -12.90 -38.37
CA ALA A 219 -8.00 -13.11 -39.64
C ALA A 219 -8.05 -14.57 -40.12
N TRP A 220 -8.06 -15.53 -39.17
CA TRP A 220 -8.29 -16.94 -39.49
C TRP A 220 -9.74 -17.20 -39.90
N LEU A 221 -10.72 -16.67 -39.16
CA LEU A 221 -12.15 -16.81 -39.47
C LEU A 221 -12.54 -16.19 -40.82
N SER A 222 -11.94 -15.06 -41.19
CA SER A 222 -12.20 -14.41 -42.49
C SER A 222 -11.68 -15.20 -43.69
N ARG A 223 -10.80 -16.19 -43.47
CA ARG A 223 -10.34 -17.12 -44.52
C ARG A 223 -11.30 -18.30 -44.72
N LEU A 224 -12.28 -18.49 -43.84
CA LEU A 224 -13.30 -19.53 -44.00
C LEU A 224 -14.37 -19.08 -45.02
N PRO A 225 -14.92 -20.00 -45.84
CA PRO A 225 -15.93 -19.65 -46.83
C PRO A 225 -17.19 -19.04 -46.18
N PRO A 226 -17.81 -18.02 -46.80
CA PRO A 226 -18.73 -17.04 -46.17
C PRO A 226 -20.07 -17.57 -45.65
N ARG A 227 -20.31 -18.89 -45.65
CA ARG A 227 -21.62 -19.47 -45.31
C ARG A 227 -21.98 -19.44 -43.81
N ARG A 228 -21.12 -18.94 -42.91
CA ARG A 228 -21.32 -19.00 -41.44
C ARG A 228 -20.95 -17.74 -40.62
N ALA A 229 -20.45 -16.66 -41.20
CA ALA A 229 -19.78 -15.59 -40.43
C ALA A 229 -20.68 -14.41 -39.97
N GLY A 230 -21.90 -14.25 -40.49
CA GLY A 230 -22.61 -12.96 -40.42
C GLY A 230 -23.24 -12.56 -39.08
N ALA A 231 -23.56 -13.51 -38.20
CA ALA A 231 -24.37 -13.22 -37.00
C ALA A 231 -23.57 -13.08 -35.69
N ALA A 232 -22.39 -13.71 -35.59
CA ALA A 232 -21.57 -13.68 -34.38
C ALA A 232 -20.75 -12.39 -34.26
N ALA A 233 -20.09 -11.97 -35.35
CA ALA A 233 -19.22 -10.79 -35.35
C ALA A 233 -19.96 -9.46 -35.08
N ALA A 234 -21.26 -9.38 -35.42
CA ALA A 234 -22.04 -8.15 -35.26
C ALA A 234 -22.51 -7.89 -33.81
N ARG A 235 -22.66 -8.94 -32.98
CA ARG A 235 -23.03 -8.78 -31.56
C ARG A 235 -21.83 -8.38 -30.70
N GLU A 236 -20.67 -8.94 -31.00
CA GLU A 236 -19.43 -8.75 -30.23
C GLU A 236 -18.83 -7.34 -30.43
N GLN A 237 -18.96 -6.77 -31.63
CA GLN A 237 -18.49 -5.40 -31.93
C GLN A 237 -19.42 -4.30 -31.38
N ALA A 238 -20.68 -4.62 -31.07
CA ALA A 238 -21.64 -3.68 -30.48
C ALA A 238 -21.44 -3.49 -28.97
N ALA A 239 -20.96 -4.51 -28.25
CA ALA A 239 -20.64 -4.42 -26.82
C ALA A 239 -19.53 -3.40 -26.56
N ARG A 240 -18.42 -3.45 -27.32
CA ARG A 240 -17.26 -2.57 -27.15
C ARG A 240 -17.53 -1.07 -27.37
N ARG A 241 -18.54 -0.70 -28.16
CA ARG A 241 -18.86 0.72 -28.45
C ARG A 241 -19.72 1.40 -27.38
N THR A 242 -20.29 0.65 -26.45
CA THR A 242 -21.21 1.20 -25.44
C THR A 242 -20.45 1.67 -24.20
N ALA A 243 -19.30 1.05 -23.87
CA ALA A 243 -18.41 1.44 -22.78
C ALA A 243 -17.72 2.80 -22.99
N GLU A 244 -17.32 3.15 -24.23
CA GLU A 244 -16.64 4.42 -24.55
C GLU A 244 -17.48 5.68 -24.28
N ILE A 245 -18.82 5.58 -24.20
CA ILE A 245 -19.71 6.75 -24.14
C ILE A 245 -20.03 7.17 -22.70
N ILE A 246 -19.86 6.28 -21.71
CA ILE A 246 -20.28 6.54 -20.32
C ILE A 246 -19.17 7.22 -19.49
N LEU A 247 -17.90 7.06 -19.87
CA LEU A 247 -16.75 7.53 -19.07
C LEU A 247 -16.12 8.86 -19.56
N ALA A 248 -16.70 9.51 -20.55
CA ALA A 248 -16.17 10.74 -21.17
C ALA A 248 -16.38 12.04 -20.35
N THR A 249 -16.46 11.97 -19.02
CA THR A 249 -16.63 13.17 -18.17
C THR A 249 -15.29 13.65 -17.58
N ARG A 250 -14.58 14.41 -18.43
CA ARG A 250 -13.55 15.46 -18.19
C ARG A 250 -12.73 15.47 -16.89
N VAL A 251 -11.39 15.52 -17.03
CA VAL A 251 -10.50 16.43 -16.26
C VAL A 251 -9.34 16.97 -17.14
N LEU A 252 -8.95 18.23 -16.85
CA LEU A 252 -7.84 18.99 -17.42
C LEU A 252 -6.52 18.69 -16.69
N SER A 253 -5.43 18.52 -17.43
CA SER A 253 -4.09 18.23 -16.91
C SER A 253 -3.33 19.51 -16.53
N VAL A 254 -2.75 19.55 -15.33
CA VAL A 254 -1.68 20.52 -14.96
C VAL A 254 -0.56 19.79 -14.23
N ALA A 255 0.67 19.95 -14.72
CA ALA A 255 1.88 19.38 -14.14
C ALA A 255 2.42 20.28 -13.02
N ALA A 256 2.89 19.70 -11.91
CA ALA A 256 3.60 20.42 -10.86
C ALA A 256 4.68 19.56 -10.17
N GLU A 257 5.78 20.22 -9.80
CA GLU A 257 6.97 19.69 -9.13
C GLU A 257 6.81 19.72 -7.59
N THR A 258 7.39 18.73 -6.90
CA THR A 258 7.11 18.37 -5.49
C THR A 258 8.07 18.98 -4.46
N SER A 259 7.56 19.29 -3.25
CA SER A 259 8.34 19.63 -2.04
C SER A 259 7.59 19.19 -0.77
N ASN A 260 8.34 18.56 0.15
CA ASN A 260 8.02 18.19 1.54
C ASN A 260 6.91 17.15 1.76
N LEU A 261 7.10 15.95 1.23
CA LEU A 261 6.32 14.77 1.60
C LEU A 261 6.92 14.12 2.87
N VAL A 262 6.07 13.61 3.75
CA VAL A 262 6.46 12.64 4.78
C VAL A 262 6.89 11.39 4.00
N GLU A 263 8.15 11.01 4.18
CA GLU A 263 8.79 9.98 3.34
C GLU A 263 8.42 8.63 3.94
N PRO A 264 7.84 7.68 3.17
CA PRO A 264 7.52 6.38 3.73
C PRO A 264 8.79 5.72 4.23
N LEU A 265 8.70 5.21 5.45
CA LEU A 265 9.79 4.55 6.15
C LEU A 265 9.53 3.05 6.02
N ALA A 266 10.44 2.33 5.40
CA ALA A 266 10.46 0.87 5.48
C ALA A 266 11.06 0.49 6.84
N MET A 267 10.44 -0.41 7.59
CA MET A 267 11.07 -0.91 8.82
C MET A 267 11.97 -2.10 8.49
N LEU A 268 13.21 -2.06 8.95
CA LEU A 268 14.14 -3.19 8.89
C LEU A 268 14.23 -3.81 10.28
N SER A 269 14.13 -5.13 10.37
CA SER A 269 14.24 -5.87 11.63
C SER A 269 15.22 -7.04 11.53
N TRP A 270 15.82 -7.37 12.68
CA TRP A 270 16.73 -8.48 12.85
C TRP A 270 16.44 -9.22 14.14
N ARG A 271 16.69 -10.52 14.16
CA ARG A 271 16.55 -11.36 15.36
C ARG A 271 17.89 -11.87 15.85
N SER A 272 18.07 -11.87 17.16
CA SER A 272 19.25 -12.50 17.77
C SER A 272 19.23 -14.02 17.54
N PRO A 273 20.40 -14.70 17.46
CA PRO A 273 20.45 -16.15 17.25
C PRO A 273 19.75 -16.97 18.35
N ASP A 274 19.69 -16.46 19.58
CA ASP A 274 19.00 -17.09 20.71
C ASP A 274 17.51 -16.69 20.80
N ARG A 275 17.03 -15.82 19.89
CA ARG A 275 15.68 -15.26 19.81
C ARG A 275 15.23 -14.48 21.05
N GLN A 276 16.14 -14.16 21.96
CA GLN A 276 15.84 -13.39 23.16
C GLN A 276 15.66 -11.90 22.86
N TYR A 277 16.20 -11.44 21.74
CA TYR A 277 16.17 -10.05 21.33
C TYR A 277 15.79 -9.91 19.86
N TYR A 278 15.26 -8.74 19.52
CA TYR A 278 15.16 -8.27 18.16
C TYR A 278 15.64 -6.82 18.08
N ALA A 279 16.15 -6.43 16.92
CA ALA A 279 16.59 -5.08 16.63
C ALA A 279 15.73 -4.55 15.50
N ALA A 280 15.39 -3.27 15.54
CA ALA A 280 14.61 -2.63 14.49
C ALA A 280 15.12 -1.21 14.22
N THR A 281 15.03 -0.80 12.96
CA THR A 281 15.25 0.59 12.58
C THR A 281 14.36 0.99 11.41
N LEU A 282 14.10 2.28 11.31
CA LEU A 282 13.37 2.86 10.18
C LEU A 282 14.36 3.17 9.06
N TRP A 283 13.99 2.82 7.84
CA TRP A 283 14.75 3.05 6.63
C TRP A 283 14.00 4.02 5.72
N PRO A 284 14.52 5.23 5.48
CA PRO A 284 13.80 6.24 4.71
C PRO A 284 13.78 5.87 3.24
N SER A 285 12.62 6.00 2.59
CA SER A 285 12.48 5.78 1.14
C SER A 285 13.32 6.75 0.31
N CYS A 286 13.67 7.92 0.84
CA CYS A 286 14.63 8.80 0.20
C CYS A 286 15.69 9.32 1.17
N HIS A 287 16.90 9.37 0.62
CA HIS A 287 18.10 9.69 1.34
C HIS A 287 18.25 11.20 1.57
N LYS A 288 18.07 11.67 2.81
CA LYS A 288 18.44 13.04 3.20
C LYS A 288 19.86 13.06 3.77
N ARG A 289 20.73 13.81 3.08
CA ARG A 289 22.13 13.97 3.49
C ARG A 289 22.24 14.46 4.94
N GLY A 290 22.91 13.70 5.78
CA GLY A 290 23.14 14.00 7.19
C GLY A 290 21.98 13.64 8.12
N GLN A 291 20.93 12.95 7.65
CA GLN A 291 19.87 12.43 8.51
C GLN A 291 20.44 11.39 9.48
N GLU A 292 20.12 11.55 10.76
CA GLU A 292 20.47 10.59 11.82
C GLU A 292 19.24 9.80 12.22
N LEU A 293 19.39 8.47 12.25
CA LEU A 293 18.38 7.51 12.69
C LEU A 293 18.94 6.65 13.81
N LYS A 294 18.08 5.81 14.39
CA LYS A 294 18.45 4.95 15.51
C LYS A 294 18.06 3.51 15.23
N LEU A 295 19.03 2.61 15.36
CA LEU A 295 18.77 1.19 15.53
C LEU A 295 18.47 0.96 17.01
N ARG A 296 17.33 0.34 17.32
CA ARG A 296 16.92 0.04 18.69
C ARG A 296 16.89 -1.47 18.89
N VAL A 297 17.30 -1.92 20.08
CA VAL A 297 17.32 -3.34 20.45
C VAL A 297 16.36 -3.57 21.61
N PHE A 298 15.49 -4.57 21.46
CA PHE A 298 14.42 -4.89 22.39
C PHE A 298 14.51 -6.35 22.83
N ARG A 299 13.94 -6.65 23.99
CA ARG A 299 13.75 -8.03 24.46
C ARG A 299 12.47 -8.58 23.86
N THR A 300 12.54 -9.76 23.24
CA THR A 300 11.37 -10.44 22.64
C THR A 300 10.29 -10.80 23.68
N GLN A 301 10.65 -10.91 24.97
CA GLN A 301 9.71 -11.36 26.00
C GLN A 301 8.69 -10.28 26.40
N ASP A 302 9.14 -9.03 26.48
CA ASP A 302 8.37 -7.94 27.09
C ASP A 302 8.54 -6.59 26.39
N ASN A 303 9.29 -6.58 25.29
CA ASN A 303 9.35 -5.48 24.33
C ASN A 303 9.94 -4.20 24.90
N GLN A 304 10.60 -4.35 26.05
CA GLN A 304 11.36 -3.29 26.65
C GLN A 304 12.72 -3.19 25.96
N PRO A 305 13.32 -1.98 25.90
CA PRO A 305 14.69 -1.81 25.46
C PRO A 305 15.62 -2.78 26.20
N ALA A 306 16.51 -3.45 25.46
CA ALA A 306 17.44 -4.45 25.97
C ALA A 306 18.63 -3.77 26.69
N THR A 307 18.35 -3.02 27.76
CA THR A 307 19.33 -2.20 28.50
C THR A 307 20.49 -3.02 29.07
N GLU A 308 20.33 -4.33 29.25
CA GLU A 308 21.40 -5.25 29.60
C GLU A 308 22.48 -5.38 28.51
N LEU A 309 22.17 -5.01 27.27
CA LEU A 309 23.11 -4.93 26.15
C LEU A 309 23.79 -3.55 26.05
N ALA A 310 23.56 -2.63 26.99
CA ALA A 310 24.20 -1.32 26.99
C ALA A 310 25.74 -1.45 26.93
N GLY A 311 26.37 -0.68 26.04
CA GLY A 311 27.80 -0.73 25.77
C GLY A 311 28.26 -1.88 24.88
N ALA A 312 27.36 -2.78 24.43
CA ALA A 312 27.69 -3.80 23.45
C ALA A 312 28.19 -3.14 22.15
N ALA A 313 29.22 -3.73 21.54
CA ALA A 313 29.73 -3.28 20.25
C ALA A 313 28.74 -3.65 19.16
N VAL A 314 28.39 -2.71 18.29
CA VAL A 314 27.47 -2.94 17.17
C VAL A 314 28.17 -2.62 15.86
N GLU A 315 28.01 -3.50 14.88
CA GLU A 315 28.35 -3.24 13.49
C GLU A 315 27.07 -3.35 12.66
N PHE A 316 26.59 -2.22 12.16
CA PHE A 316 25.39 -2.12 11.33
C PHE A 316 25.77 -1.61 9.95
N ALA A 317 25.71 -2.49 8.94
CA ALA A 317 26.08 -2.17 7.56
C ALA A 317 27.44 -1.43 7.45
N GLY A 318 28.47 -1.99 8.10
CA GLY A 318 29.82 -1.42 8.14
C GLY A 318 30.00 -0.23 9.07
N VAL A 319 28.93 0.33 9.65
CA VAL A 319 29.00 1.38 10.67
C VAL A 319 29.25 0.74 12.03
N GLN A 320 30.38 1.07 12.66
CA GLN A 320 30.74 0.56 13.99
C GLN A 320 30.43 1.58 15.09
N SER A 321 29.73 1.13 16.13
CA SER A 321 29.37 1.94 17.30
C SER A 321 29.15 1.08 18.55
N GLN A 322 28.56 1.66 19.58
CA GLN A 322 28.13 0.96 20.80
C GLN A 322 26.68 1.29 21.12
N LEU A 323 25.97 0.33 21.71
CA LEU A 323 24.63 0.59 22.25
C LEU A 323 24.71 1.58 23.42
N THR A 324 23.86 2.59 23.37
CA THR A 324 23.63 3.54 24.47
C THR A 324 22.97 2.84 25.68
N PRO A 325 22.86 3.50 26.84
CA PRO A 325 22.15 2.95 28.00
C PRO A 325 20.69 2.54 27.73
N ASN A 326 20.07 3.09 26.68
CA ASN A 326 18.70 2.76 26.26
C ASN A 326 18.66 1.69 25.16
N ALA A 327 19.75 0.94 24.95
CA ALA A 327 19.86 -0.06 23.89
C ALA A 327 19.63 0.50 22.47
N GLU A 328 20.02 1.76 22.24
CA GLU A 328 19.95 2.41 20.93
C GLU A 328 21.37 2.61 20.35
N MET A 329 21.54 2.42 19.04
CA MET A 329 22.70 2.85 18.27
C MET A 329 22.27 3.96 17.30
N PRO A 330 22.69 5.22 17.50
CA PRO A 330 22.53 6.25 16.49
C PRO A 330 23.45 5.99 15.30
N TYR A 331 22.96 6.23 14.08
CA TYR A 331 23.73 6.13 12.86
C TYR A 331 23.28 7.19 11.84
N LYS A 332 24.17 7.53 10.91
CA LYS A 332 23.83 8.42 9.78
C LYS A 332 23.39 7.59 8.58
N VAL A 333 22.30 8.02 7.95
CA VAL A 333 21.77 7.34 6.76
C VAL A 333 22.81 7.33 5.62
N ASP A 334 23.61 8.39 5.48
CA ASP A 334 24.72 8.48 4.50
C ASP A 334 25.69 7.31 4.60
N ASP A 335 26.08 6.94 5.82
CA ASP A 335 27.11 5.93 6.03
C ASP A 335 26.58 4.53 5.66
N VAL A 336 25.32 4.25 6.01
CA VAL A 336 24.65 2.98 5.66
C VAL A 336 24.32 2.92 4.16
N TYR A 337 23.88 4.03 3.57
CA TYR A 337 23.54 4.09 2.15
C TYR A 337 24.76 3.82 1.26
N GLU A 338 25.92 4.41 1.58
CA GLU A 338 27.17 4.12 0.86
C GLU A 338 27.58 2.65 1.00
N PHE A 339 27.35 2.02 2.16
CA PHE A 339 27.56 0.58 2.32
C PHE A 339 26.64 -0.23 1.41
N VAL A 340 25.33 0.01 1.47
CA VAL A 340 24.33 -0.74 0.67
C VAL A 340 24.61 -0.58 -0.83
N LYS A 341 24.99 0.63 -1.27
CA LYS A 341 25.36 0.90 -2.67
C LYS A 341 26.61 0.16 -3.12
N ALA A 342 27.57 -0.04 -2.23
CA ALA A 342 28.84 -0.73 -2.53
C ALA A 342 28.71 -2.27 -2.52
N HIS A 343 27.65 -2.81 -1.93
CA HIS A 343 27.40 -4.25 -1.79
C HIS A 343 26.19 -4.67 -2.62
N SER A 344 26.05 -5.98 -2.87
CA SER A 344 24.91 -6.49 -3.64
C SER A 344 23.58 -6.12 -2.96
N PRO A 345 22.56 -5.68 -3.71
CA PRO A 345 21.26 -5.35 -3.14
C PRO A 345 20.65 -6.59 -2.48
N GLY A 346 20.16 -6.44 -1.25
CA GLY A 346 19.26 -7.42 -0.64
C GLY A 346 19.55 -7.80 0.81
N THR A 347 20.67 -7.41 1.42
CA THR A 347 20.87 -7.64 2.87
C THR A 347 21.57 -6.47 3.54
N VAL A 348 21.09 -6.09 4.71
CA VAL A 348 21.69 -5.05 5.55
C VAL A 348 22.24 -5.73 6.81
N PRO A 349 23.54 -6.09 6.86
CA PRO A 349 24.06 -6.93 7.91
C PRO A 349 24.07 -6.21 9.26
N LEU A 350 23.67 -6.92 10.31
CA LEU A 350 23.76 -6.48 11.70
C LEU A 350 24.58 -7.47 12.53
N GLN A 351 25.54 -6.97 13.31
CA GLN A 351 26.25 -7.74 14.32
C GLN A 351 26.26 -7.03 15.66
N ILE A 352 26.01 -7.77 16.75
CA ILE A 352 26.13 -7.27 18.12
C ILE A 352 27.12 -8.16 18.88
N ASN A 353 28.17 -7.55 19.44
CA ASN A 353 29.34 -8.21 20.03
C ASN A 353 30.02 -9.21 19.09
N GLY A 354 30.06 -8.90 17.79
CA GLY A 354 30.64 -9.77 16.75
C GLY A 354 29.80 -11.01 16.44
N ILE A 355 28.57 -11.09 16.96
CA ILE A 355 27.62 -12.15 16.65
C ILE A 355 26.67 -11.61 15.56
N PRO A 356 26.59 -12.24 14.39
CA PRO A 356 25.65 -11.85 13.34
C PRO A 356 24.21 -12.13 13.77
N TRP A 357 23.32 -11.17 13.50
CA TRP A 357 21.89 -11.31 13.70
C TRP A 357 21.24 -11.60 12.34
N GLU A 358 20.21 -12.43 12.36
CA GLU A 358 19.47 -12.81 11.15
C GLU A 358 18.50 -11.69 10.82
N GLU A 359 18.59 -11.12 9.61
CA GLU A 359 17.57 -10.20 9.10
C GLU A 359 16.25 -10.98 9.05
N GLU A 360 15.22 -10.48 9.72
CA GLU A 360 13.90 -11.05 9.57
C GLU A 360 13.44 -10.63 8.18
N GLU A 361 13.43 -11.60 7.24
CA GLU A 361 12.68 -11.41 6.01
C GLU A 361 11.25 -11.01 6.43
N PRO A 362 10.67 -9.95 5.85
CA PRO A 362 9.25 -9.70 6.03
C PRO A 362 8.55 -11.03 5.69
N ASP A 363 7.83 -11.61 6.65
CA ASP A 363 7.38 -13.01 6.57
C ASP A 363 6.55 -13.17 5.28
N THR A 364 7.13 -13.75 4.23
CA THR A 364 6.53 -13.86 2.87
C THR A 364 5.66 -15.11 2.74
N ARG A 365 5.03 -15.54 3.84
CA ARG A 365 4.34 -16.84 3.91
C ARG A 365 2.90 -16.84 3.41
#